data_AF-A0A7G9YXU3-F1
#
_entry.id   AF-A0A7G9YXU3-F1
#
_cell.length_a   1.000
_cell.length_b   1.000
_cell.length_c   1.000
_cell.angle_alpha   90.00
_cell.angle_beta   90.00
_cell.angle_gamma   90.00
#
_symmetry.space_group_name_H-M   'P 1'
#
loop_
_entity.id
_entity.type
_entity.pdbx_description
1 polymer ?
#
loop_
_entity_poly.entity_id
_entity_poly.type
_entity_poly.pdbx_seq_one_letter_code
_entity_poly.pdbx_strand_id
1 'polypeptide(L)'
;MNKKQGILIGFVLLLLLTGIVSASSDIEIYAFDQNPAGSDKGNEWVTLYNPSNESVDIKNWVLETADGERETIVEGTALYPFAYYVYAPPYQWLDNSDEAIILSDSKGEEVDKAIVVN
;
A
#
# COMPACT_ATOMS: atom_id res chain seq x y z
N MET A 1 -65.57 -9.40 -10.37
CA MET A 1 -64.90 -10.40 -11.24
C MET A 1 -63.67 -9.74 -11.87
N ASN A 2 -62.49 -10.30 -11.57
CA ASN A 2 -61.23 -10.35 -12.34
C ASN A 2 -60.72 -9.07 -13.05
N LYS A 3 -59.66 -8.37 -12.58
CA LYS A 3 -58.21 -8.72 -12.46
C LYS A 3 -57.41 -8.64 -13.79
N LYS A 4 -56.33 -7.84 -13.72
CA LYS A 4 -55.09 -7.78 -14.53
C LYS A 4 -55.19 -6.89 -15.78
N GLN A 5 -54.22 -6.03 -16.09
CA GLN A 5 -52.77 -6.23 -16.01
C GLN A 5 -52.07 -4.95 -15.52
N GLY A 6 -51.16 -5.12 -14.56
CA GLY A 6 -50.40 -4.05 -13.94
C GLY A 6 -49.22 -3.57 -14.78
N ILE A 7 -48.80 -2.36 -14.44
CA ILE A 7 -47.65 -1.60 -14.92
C ILE A 7 -46.41 -2.49 -15.09
N LEU A 8 -46.01 -2.73 -16.34
CA LEU A 8 -44.74 -3.36 -16.69
C LEU A 8 -43.69 -2.28 -17.00
N ILE A 9 -43.34 -1.46 -16.01
CA ILE A 9 -42.19 -0.52 -16.09
C ILE A 9 -41.48 -0.48 -14.73
N GLY A 10 -41.28 -1.64 -14.12
CA GLY A 10 -40.71 -1.77 -12.77
C GLY A 10 -39.52 -2.72 -12.70
N PHE A 11 -38.75 -2.90 -13.78
CA PHE A 11 -37.66 -3.90 -13.80
C PHE A 11 -36.37 -3.49 -14.54
N VAL A 12 -36.20 -2.22 -14.92
CA VAL A 12 -35.02 -1.79 -15.71
C VAL A 12 -34.08 -0.82 -14.97
N LEU A 13 -34.33 -0.46 -13.72
CA LEU A 13 -33.44 0.48 -13.01
C LEU A 13 -33.07 0.05 -11.59
N LEU A 14 -32.70 -1.22 -11.43
CA LEU A 14 -32.00 -1.71 -10.23
C LEU A 14 -30.78 -2.57 -10.63
N LEU A 15 -30.08 -2.13 -11.68
CA LEU A 15 -28.90 -2.80 -12.24
C LEU A 15 -27.75 -1.81 -12.49
N LEU A 16 -27.68 -0.75 -11.67
CA LEU A 16 -26.59 0.23 -11.67
C LEU A 16 -26.11 0.54 -10.24
N LEU A 17 -26.16 -0.45 -9.34
CA LEU A 17 -25.64 -0.29 -7.98
C LEU A 17 -24.82 -1.50 -7.53
N THR A 18 -24.07 -2.10 -8.44
CA THR A 18 -22.84 -2.80 -8.06
C THR A 18 -21.71 -1.94 -8.58
N GLY A 19 -21.51 -0.78 -7.95
CA GLY A 19 -20.17 -0.22 -7.93
C GLY A 19 -19.30 -1.35 -7.42
N ILE A 20 -18.49 -1.94 -8.30
CA ILE A 20 -17.43 -2.84 -7.88
C ILE A 20 -16.61 -1.94 -6.97
N VAL A 21 -16.69 -2.20 -5.67
CA VAL A 21 -15.76 -1.59 -4.73
C VAL A 21 -14.44 -2.18 -5.16
N SER A 22 -13.65 -1.43 -5.93
CA SER A 22 -12.25 -1.77 -6.09
C SER A 22 -11.68 -1.75 -4.68
N ALA A 23 -11.40 -2.95 -4.15
CA ALA A 23 -10.47 -3.04 -3.05
C ALA A 23 -9.20 -2.32 -3.51
N SER A 24 -8.62 -1.47 -2.67
CA SER A 24 -7.32 -0.87 -2.94
C SER A 24 -6.37 -2.03 -3.28
N SER A 25 -5.92 -2.10 -4.53
CA SER A 25 -5.03 -3.16 -5.02
C SER A 25 -3.57 -2.87 -4.73
N ASP A 26 -3.32 -1.76 -4.04
CA ASP A 26 -2.02 -1.14 -3.99
C ASP A 26 -1.27 -1.67 -2.78
N ILE A 27 0.04 -1.81 -2.93
CA ILE A 27 0.91 -2.25 -1.84
C ILE A 27 0.94 -1.16 -0.78
N GLU A 28 0.75 -1.55 0.47
CA GLU A 28 0.65 -0.64 1.60
C GLU A 28 1.96 -0.65 2.39
N ILE A 29 2.37 0.50 2.90
CA ILE A 29 3.33 0.59 4.01
C ILE A 29 2.58 0.18 5.27
N TYR A 30 2.74 -1.08 5.67
CA TYR A 30 2.02 -1.66 6.80
C TYR A 30 2.49 -1.09 8.14
N ALA A 31 3.80 -0.98 8.30
CA ALA A 31 4.42 -0.44 9.49
C ALA A 31 5.88 -0.07 9.19
N PHE A 32 6.42 0.85 9.96
CA PHE A 32 7.84 1.19 9.95
C PHE A 32 8.29 1.60 11.36
N ASP A 33 9.59 1.56 11.59
CA ASP A 33 10.15 1.90 12.89
C ASP A 33 9.81 3.35 13.28
N GLN A 34 9.22 3.53 14.45
CA GLN A 34 8.80 4.85 14.97
C GLN A 34 9.92 5.53 15.76
N ASN A 35 11.16 5.08 15.54
CA ASN A 35 12.36 5.54 16.22
C ASN A 35 12.25 5.56 17.77
N PRO A 36 12.13 4.38 18.42
CA PRO A 36 12.15 4.29 19.88
C PRO A 36 13.54 4.65 20.44
N ALA A 37 13.60 5.19 21.66
CA ALA A 37 14.87 5.54 22.30
C ALA A 37 15.86 4.36 22.33
N GLY A 38 17.04 4.51 21.73
CA GLY A 38 18.00 3.42 21.62
C GLY A 38 19.16 3.70 20.67
N SER A 39 19.70 2.63 20.07
CA SER A 39 20.66 2.72 18.96
C SER A 39 19.91 2.45 17.67
N ASP A 40 19.94 3.40 16.75
CA ASP A 40 19.06 3.38 15.56
C ASP A 40 19.69 2.55 14.43
N LYS A 41 21.03 2.61 14.31
CA LYS A 41 21.79 1.88 13.30
C LYS A 41 21.48 0.37 13.29
N GLY A 42 20.96 -0.09 12.15
CA GLY A 42 20.68 -1.51 11.90
C GLY A 42 19.44 -2.06 12.61
N ASN A 43 18.65 -1.19 13.25
CA ASN A 43 17.39 -1.55 13.90
C ASN A 43 16.16 -0.95 13.21
N GLU A 44 16.36 -0.03 12.26
CA GLU A 44 15.28 0.62 11.52
C GLU A 44 14.77 -0.27 10.39
N TRP A 45 13.45 -0.25 10.19
CA TRP A 45 12.80 -1.11 9.22
C TRP A 45 11.51 -0.48 8.67
N VAL A 46 11.12 -0.93 7.49
CA VAL A 46 9.78 -0.74 6.93
C VAL A 46 9.24 -2.09 6.45
N THR A 47 7.93 -2.28 6.63
CA THR A 47 7.19 -3.43 6.16
C THR A 47 6.19 -3.00 5.10
N LEU A 48 6.27 -3.62 3.93
CA LEU A 48 5.27 -3.53 2.88
C LEU A 48 4.31 -4.72 2.96
N TYR A 49 3.04 -4.49 2.67
CA TYR A 49 2.00 -5.51 2.67
C TYR A 49 1.22 -5.50 1.36
N ASN A 50 0.94 -6.68 0.83
CA ASN A 50 0.03 -6.85 -0.31
C ASN A 50 -1.36 -7.26 0.19
N PRO A 51 -2.35 -6.36 0.28
CA PRO A 51 -3.70 -6.70 0.70
C PRO A 51 -4.50 -7.45 -0.37
N SER A 52 -3.99 -7.53 -1.60
CA SER A 52 -4.70 -8.11 -2.73
C SER A 52 -4.62 -9.64 -2.77
N ASN A 53 -5.48 -10.24 -3.61
CA ASN A 53 -5.47 -11.66 -3.92
C ASN A 53 -4.55 -12.01 -5.12
N GLU A 54 -3.79 -11.05 -5.63
CA GLU A 54 -2.87 -11.22 -6.76
C GLU A 54 -1.42 -10.99 -6.33
N SER A 55 -0.46 -11.51 -7.10
CA SER A 55 0.95 -11.22 -6.83
C SER A 55 1.34 -9.90 -7.49
N VAL A 56 2.08 -9.04 -6.78
CA VAL A 56 2.58 -7.77 -7.29
C VAL A 56 4.10 -7.85 -7.43
N ASP A 57 4.60 -7.55 -8.63
CA ASP A 57 6.04 -7.37 -8.86
C ASP A 57 6.46 -5.99 -8.36
N ILE A 58 7.25 -5.96 -7.30
CA ILE A 58 7.72 -4.73 -6.65
C ILE A 58 9.19 -4.44 -6.94
N LYS A 59 9.77 -5.11 -7.94
CA LYS A 59 11.14 -4.78 -8.39
C LYS A 59 11.21 -3.32 -8.84
N ASN A 60 12.34 -2.68 -8.56
CA ASN A 60 12.60 -1.28 -8.93
C ASN A 60 11.60 -0.26 -8.35
N TRP A 61 10.74 -0.66 -7.43
CA TRP A 61 10.00 0.28 -6.61
C TRP A 61 10.97 0.97 -5.64
N VAL A 62 10.59 2.16 -5.19
CA VAL A 62 11.46 3.02 -4.39
C VAL A 62 10.81 3.34 -3.06
N LEU A 63 11.59 3.17 -1.99
CA LEU A 63 11.32 3.74 -0.67
C LEU A 63 12.11 5.05 -0.59
N GLU A 64 11.45 6.14 -0.23
CA GLU A 64 12.06 7.45 -0.05
C GLU A 64 11.69 8.04 1.32
N THR A 65 12.68 8.51 2.06
CA THR A 65 12.52 9.14 3.37
C THR A 65 12.25 10.63 3.26
N ALA A 66 11.87 11.28 4.35
CA ALA A 66 11.50 12.69 4.35
C ALA A 66 12.67 13.63 3.94
N ASP A 67 13.91 13.25 4.21
CA ASP A 67 15.13 13.98 3.86
C ASP A 67 15.65 13.66 2.44
N GLY A 68 15.02 12.70 1.76
CA GLY A 68 15.30 12.33 0.37
C GLY A 68 16.32 11.21 0.20
N GLU A 69 16.65 10.44 1.24
CA GLU A 69 17.32 9.15 1.04
C GLU A 69 16.42 8.19 0.28
N ARG A 70 17.00 7.41 -0.65
CA ARG A 70 16.25 6.57 -1.57
C ARG A 70 16.81 5.17 -1.64
N GLU A 71 15.92 4.19 -1.50
CA GLU A 71 16.24 2.78 -1.53
C GLU A 71 15.41 2.07 -2.60
N THR A 72 16.08 1.38 -3.52
CA THR A 72 15.42 0.66 -4.61
C THR A 72 15.27 -0.81 -4.26
N ILE A 73 14.04 -1.33 -4.33
CA ILE A 73 13.76 -2.74 -4.07
C ILE A 73 14.43 -3.60 -5.13
N VAL A 74 15.17 -4.60 -4.66
CA VAL A 74 16.03 -5.44 -5.49
C VAL A 74 15.24 -6.21 -6.55
N GLU A 75 15.91 -6.47 -7.67
CA GLU A 75 15.40 -7.30 -8.76
C GLU A 75 14.90 -8.67 -8.28
N GLY A 76 13.86 -9.18 -8.94
CA GLY A 76 13.26 -10.48 -8.62
C GLY A 76 12.38 -10.50 -7.37
N THR A 77 12.04 -9.34 -6.80
CA THR A 77 11.14 -9.25 -5.64
C THR A 77 9.68 -9.14 -6.08
N ALA A 78 8.89 -10.15 -5.70
CA ALA A 78 7.44 -10.13 -5.87
C ALA A 78 6.76 -10.39 -4.52
N LEU A 79 5.73 -9.61 -4.22
CA LEU A 79 4.85 -9.82 -3.08
C LEU A 79 3.67 -10.70 -3.51
N TYR A 80 3.64 -11.93 -3.00
CA TYR A 80 2.50 -12.83 -3.16
C TYR A 80 1.24 -12.28 -2.44
N PRO A 81 0.05 -12.83 -2.72
CA PRO A 81 -1.17 -12.43 -2.03
C PRO A 81 -1.02 -12.48 -0.50
N PHE A 82 -1.42 -11.41 0.18
CA PHE A 82 -1.38 -11.29 1.65
C PHE A 82 0.03 -11.46 2.26
N ALA A 83 1.08 -11.33 1.45
CA ALA A 83 2.46 -11.45 1.91
C ALA A 83 3.01 -10.10 2.40
N TYR A 84 4.11 -10.19 3.15
CA TYR A 84 4.84 -9.05 3.68
C TYR A 84 6.28 -9.05 3.13
N TYR A 85 6.82 -7.86 2.94
CA TYR A 85 8.23 -7.63 2.61
C TYR A 85 8.81 -6.67 3.63
N VAL A 86 9.95 -7.02 4.23
CA VAL A 86 10.62 -6.19 5.23
C VAL A 86 11.94 -5.71 4.65
N TYR A 87 12.13 -4.39 4.65
CA TYR A 87 13.41 -3.77 4.35
C TYR A 87 14.01 -3.23 5.65
N ALA A 88 15.23 -3.66 5.96
CA ALA A 88 15.96 -3.30 7.18
C ALA A 88 17.46 -3.21 6.85
N PRO A 89 17.97 -2.03 6.46
CA PRO A 89 19.37 -1.86 6.11
C PRO A 89 20.27 -1.89 7.37
N PRO A 90 21.57 -2.22 7.23
CA PRO A 90 22.51 -2.24 8.36
C PRO A 90 23.01 -0.84 8.77
N TYR A 91 22.51 0.21 8.12
CA TYR A 91 22.78 1.62 8.42
C TYR A 91 21.54 2.28 9.00
N GLN A 92 21.73 3.50 9.52
CA GLN A 92 20.61 4.37 9.85
C GLN A 92 20.15 5.03 8.56
N TRP A 93 18.85 5.02 8.32
CA TRP A 93 18.18 5.57 7.13
C TRP A 93 16.87 6.30 7.49
N LEU A 94 16.32 6.12 8.69
CA LEU A 94 15.19 6.91 9.18
C LEU A 94 15.68 8.00 10.14
N ASP A 95 14.94 9.10 10.14
CA ASP A 95 15.13 10.26 10.99
C ASP A 95 14.24 10.23 12.22
N ASN A 96 14.72 10.91 13.26
CA ASN A 96 14.13 10.86 14.60
C ASN A 96 12.96 11.85 14.79
N SER A 97 12.68 12.70 13.80
CA SER A 97 11.64 13.74 13.86
C SER A 97 11.07 14.07 12.48
N ASP A 98 9.76 14.27 12.41
CA ASP A 98 9.03 14.64 11.17
C ASP A 98 9.23 13.66 10.00
N GLU A 99 9.46 12.38 10.31
CA GLU A 99 9.74 11.33 9.32
C GLU A 99 8.49 10.89 8.55
N ALA A 100 8.71 10.56 7.28
CA ALA A 100 7.75 9.97 6.38
C ALA A 100 8.45 9.03 5.38
N ILE A 101 7.82 7.89 5.11
CA ILE A 101 8.25 7.00 4.04
C ILE A 101 7.26 7.12 2.89
N ILE A 102 7.77 7.40 1.70
CA ILE A 102 7.04 7.38 0.45
C ILE A 102 7.42 6.09 -0.29
N LEU A 103 6.41 5.33 -0.71
CA LEU A 103 6.56 4.19 -1.59
C LEU A 103 6.13 4.59 -2.99
N SER A 104 7.03 4.46 -3.97
CA SER A 104 6.73 4.73 -5.38
C SER A 104 6.98 3.50 -6.25
N ASP A 105 6.18 3.34 -7.29
CA ASP A 105 6.30 2.24 -8.23
C ASP A 105 7.52 2.39 -9.15
N SER A 106 7.76 1.39 -10.00
CA SER A 106 8.88 1.40 -10.97
C SER A 106 8.82 2.54 -12.02
N LYS A 107 7.70 3.25 -12.15
CA LYS A 107 7.54 4.42 -13.03
C LYS A 107 7.72 5.74 -12.26
N GLY A 108 7.84 5.68 -10.94
CA GLY A 108 7.93 6.83 -10.05
C GLY A 108 6.57 7.39 -9.63
N GLU A 109 5.48 6.65 -9.80
CA GLU A 109 4.16 7.03 -9.29
C GLU A 109 4.07 6.67 -7.81
N GLU A 110 3.63 7.60 -6.96
CA GLU A 110 3.42 7.34 -5.52
C GLU A 110 2.30 6.30 -5.35
N VAL A 111 2.62 5.23 -4.62
CA VAL A 111 1.72 4.13 -4.29
C VAL A 111 1.17 4.31 -2.89
N ASP A 112 2.03 4.67 -1.93
CA ASP A 112 1.63 4.91 -0.55
C ASP A 112 2.58 5.88 0.14
N LYS A 113 2.11 6.47 1.24
CA LYS A 113 2.89 7.34 2.12
C LYS A 113 2.48 7.13 3.57
N ALA A 114 3.46 6.76 4.40
CA ALA A 114 3.30 6.68 5.85
C ALA A 114 4.07 7.82 6.52
N ILE A 115 3.49 8.39 7.58
CA ILE A 115 4.10 9.45 8.38
C ILE A 115 4.18 9.00 9.85
N VAL A 116 5.15 9.52 10.60
CA VAL A 116 5.19 9.32 12.05
C VAL A 116 3.98 10.01 12.68
N VAL A 117 3.26 9.30 13.56
CA VAL A 117 2.12 9.85 14.29
C VAL A 117 2.56 10.18 15.71
N ASN A 118 2.66 11.48 16.02
CA ASN A 118 2.98 12.01 17.35
C ASN A 118 1.78 11.95 18.31
#